data_AF-A0A4Q5SYD7-F1
#
_entry.id   AF-A0A4Q5SYD7-F1
#
_cell.length_a   1.000
_cell.length_b   1.000
_cell.length_c   1.000
_cell.angle_alpha   90.00
_cell.angle_beta   90.00
_cell.angle_gamma   90.00
#
_symmetry.space_group_name_H-M   'P 1'
#
loop_
_entity.id
_entity.type
_entity.pdbx_description
1 polymer ?
#
loop_
_entity_poly.entity_id
_entity_poly.type
_entity_poly.pdbx_seq_one_letter_code
_entity_poly.pdbx_strand_id
1 'polypeptide(L)'
;MLLPFLALTALEPPRDEREGQTHTHRTLPAQEGGADKPWNFELVYTAELMGNAAGGVERGTRYLDNLDIVFDADLERMVGWTGAQLWLYGLYNNGNSISDLVGDAQAVSNIETGTRAIRLYEAWIDQKFGDSASLRVGLYDLNSEFDALDASGLFVSSPHGIGTDFAQSGQNGPSIFPSTSLAARVAFTPAEGWAVRAAVLDGVPGDPARPARTAVTLGKGDGALLVGEVEAPLAGGKLLLGHWRYTGAFDRTDGA
;
A
#
# COMPACT_ATOMS: atom_id res chain seq x y z
N MET A 1 24.00 -9.46 14.55
CA MET A 1 23.47 -8.25 13.90
C MET A 1 23.37 -8.58 12.42
N LEU A 2 22.24 -9.13 12.02
CA LEU A 2 21.95 -9.48 10.62
C LEU A 2 21.25 -8.26 10.01
N LEU A 3 21.88 -7.66 9.00
CA LEU A 3 21.26 -6.66 8.15
C LEU A 3 20.38 -7.40 7.14
N PRO A 4 19.06 -7.16 7.08
CA PRO A 4 18.25 -7.73 6.01
C PRO A 4 18.57 -6.96 4.72
N PHE A 5 19.01 -7.68 3.70
CA PHE A 5 19.08 -7.22 2.32
C PHE A 5 18.05 -8.04 1.54
N LEU A 6 17.07 -7.39 0.94
CA LEU A 6 16.11 -8.03 0.04
C LEU A 6 16.54 -7.73 -1.40
N ALA A 7 16.79 -8.77 -2.18
CA ALA A 7 17.06 -8.68 -3.61
C ALA A 7 16.06 -9.58 -4.33
N LEU A 8 15.17 -9.00 -5.12
CA LEU A 8 14.15 -9.76 -5.85
C LEU A 8 14.24 -9.47 -7.36
N THR A 9 14.29 -10.53 -8.16
CA THR A 9 14.37 -10.47 -9.62
C THR A 9 13.11 -11.09 -10.23
N ALA A 10 12.37 -10.34 -11.05
CA ALA A 10 11.26 -10.86 -11.85
C ALA A 10 11.49 -10.59 -13.35
N LEU A 11 11.13 -11.57 -14.19
CA LEU A 11 11.19 -11.51 -15.65
C LEU A 11 9.76 -11.40 -16.21
N GLU A 12 9.45 -10.32 -16.91
CA GLU A 12 8.17 -10.05 -17.59
C GLU A 12 8.34 -9.37 -18.97
N PRO A 13 7.67 -9.87 -20.03
CA PRO A 13 7.57 -9.17 -21.31
C PRO A 13 6.57 -8.00 -21.24
N PRO A 14 6.72 -6.95 -22.09
CA PRO A 14 5.82 -5.81 -22.07
C PRO A 14 4.42 -6.21 -22.56
N ARG A 15 3.37 -5.89 -21.79
CA ARG A 15 1.97 -6.06 -22.21
C ARG A 15 1.12 -4.83 -21.89
N ASP A 16 0.17 -4.60 -22.78
CA ASP A 16 -0.82 -3.52 -22.84
C ASP A 16 -1.64 -3.43 -21.55
N GLU A 17 -1.73 -2.24 -20.95
CA GLU A 17 -2.27 -1.95 -19.60
C GLU A 17 -3.80 -2.14 -19.47
N ARG A 18 -4.45 -2.83 -20.43
CA ARG A 18 -5.92 -2.84 -20.57
C ARG A 18 -6.63 -4.15 -20.20
N GLU A 19 -5.94 -5.19 -19.74
CA GLU A 19 -6.58 -6.47 -19.42
C GLU A 19 -6.23 -6.99 -18.02
N GLY A 20 -7.26 -7.12 -17.18
CA GLY A 20 -7.24 -7.95 -15.97
C GLY A 20 -6.75 -7.25 -14.70
N GLN A 21 -7.49 -6.25 -14.22
CA GLN A 21 -7.25 -5.68 -12.89
C GLN A 21 -7.86 -6.60 -11.82
N THR A 22 -7.00 -7.32 -11.12
CA THR A 22 -7.33 -8.00 -9.87
C THR A 22 -6.89 -7.09 -8.72
N HIS A 23 -7.69 -7.01 -7.65
CA HIS A 23 -7.58 -5.98 -6.62
C HIS A 23 -6.27 -6.07 -5.82
N THR A 24 -5.34 -5.18 -6.13
CA THR A 24 -4.30 -4.70 -5.21
C THR A 24 -4.46 -3.19 -5.05
N HIS A 25 -4.15 -2.67 -3.85
CA HIS A 25 -4.22 -1.24 -3.52
C HIS A 25 -3.10 -0.44 -4.20
N ARG A 26 -2.99 -0.59 -5.52
CA ARG A 26 -2.09 0.22 -6.32
C ARG A 26 -2.76 1.57 -6.56
N THR A 27 -2.09 2.65 -6.18
CA THR A 27 -2.37 3.95 -6.74
C THR A 27 -2.11 3.84 -8.25
N LEU A 28 -3.17 3.80 -9.05
CA LEU A 28 -3.02 3.96 -10.50
C LEU A 28 -2.26 5.27 -10.74
N PRO A 29 -1.29 5.33 -11.68
CA PRO A 29 -0.82 6.63 -12.14
C PRO A 29 -2.07 7.44 -12.49
N ALA A 30 -2.10 8.71 -12.07
CA ALA A 30 -3.20 9.61 -12.34
C ALA A 30 -3.69 9.34 -13.76
N GLN A 31 -4.86 8.72 -13.90
CA GLN A 31 -5.43 8.58 -15.24
C GLN A 31 -5.56 10.02 -15.70
N GLU A 32 -4.91 10.37 -16.82
CA GLU A 32 -5.24 11.58 -17.53
C GLU A 32 -6.76 11.52 -17.74
N GLY A 33 -7.50 12.21 -16.87
CA GLY A 33 -8.94 12.10 -16.78
C GLY A 33 -9.48 12.29 -18.19
N GLY A 34 -10.33 11.37 -18.64
CA GLY A 34 -10.81 11.35 -20.02
C GLY A 34 -11.12 12.77 -20.47
N ALA A 35 -10.34 13.26 -21.43
CA ALA A 35 -9.94 14.64 -21.79
C ALA A 35 -10.66 15.91 -21.22
N ASP A 36 -11.87 15.83 -20.68
CA ASP A 36 -12.74 16.96 -20.34
C ASP A 36 -12.77 17.38 -18.86
N LYS A 37 -12.38 16.55 -17.88
CA LYS A 37 -12.47 16.91 -16.45
C LYS A 37 -11.10 16.89 -15.75
N PRO A 38 -10.83 17.86 -14.84
CA PRO A 38 -9.59 17.91 -14.08
C PRO A 38 -9.64 17.07 -12.79
N TRP A 39 -10.55 16.12 -12.71
CA TRP A 39 -10.74 15.24 -11.56
C TRP A 39 -11.42 13.95 -12.01
N ASN A 40 -11.17 12.87 -11.26
CA ASN A 40 -11.85 11.59 -11.41
C ASN A 40 -12.47 11.15 -10.08
N PHE A 41 -13.46 10.29 -10.18
CA PHE A 41 -14.12 9.67 -9.03
C PHE A 41 -14.40 8.22 -9.37
N GLU A 42 -14.01 7.31 -8.48
CA GLU A 42 -14.15 5.88 -8.66
C GLU A 42 -14.80 5.25 -7.43
N LEU A 43 -15.66 4.26 -7.69
CA LEU A 43 -16.30 3.45 -6.67
C LEU A 43 -16.12 1.99 -7.06
N VAL A 44 -15.44 1.23 -6.20
CA VAL A 44 -15.15 -0.19 -6.45
C VAL A 44 -15.70 -1.02 -5.31
N TYR A 45 -16.44 -2.08 -5.63
CA TYR A 45 -16.94 -3.02 -4.65
C TYR A 45 -16.41 -4.42 -4.93
N THR A 46 -15.65 -4.96 -3.99
CA THR A 46 -15.11 -6.32 -4.02
C THR A 46 -15.88 -7.19 -3.05
N ALA A 47 -16.23 -8.40 -3.48
CA ALA A 47 -16.93 -9.37 -2.67
C ALA A 47 -16.29 -10.75 -2.85
N GLU A 48 -15.93 -11.39 -1.75
CA GLU A 48 -15.27 -12.70 -1.74
C GLU A 48 -16.05 -13.69 -0.87
N LEU A 49 -16.25 -14.91 -1.37
CA LEU A 49 -16.80 -16.02 -0.61
C LEU A 49 -15.76 -17.13 -0.54
N MET A 50 -15.19 -17.35 0.64
CA MET A 50 -14.08 -18.28 0.85
C MET A 50 -14.46 -19.37 1.84
N GLY A 51 -13.95 -20.58 1.65
CA GLY A 51 -14.23 -21.73 2.52
C GLY A 51 -12.98 -22.46 2.97
N ASN A 52 -12.85 -22.69 4.28
CA ASN A 52 -11.90 -23.66 4.83
C ASN A 52 -12.53 -25.07 4.79
N ALA A 53 -12.19 -25.84 3.76
CA ALA A 53 -12.79 -27.16 3.52
C ALA A 53 -12.19 -28.28 4.39
N ALA A 54 -10.91 -28.18 4.77
CA ALA A 54 -10.20 -29.19 5.56
C ALA A 54 -8.94 -28.61 6.24
N GLY A 55 -8.58 -29.14 7.41
CA GLY A 55 -7.47 -28.62 8.22
C GLY A 55 -7.83 -27.30 8.92
N GLY A 56 -6.79 -26.55 9.32
CA GLY A 56 -6.93 -25.26 10.00
C GLY A 56 -7.50 -25.37 11.42
N VAL A 57 -7.96 -24.24 11.94
CA VAL A 57 -8.60 -24.12 13.26
C VAL A 57 -10.02 -24.70 13.22
N GLU A 58 -10.82 -24.28 12.25
CA GLU A 58 -12.22 -24.72 12.10
C GLU A 58 -12.65 -24.70 10.63
N ARG A 59 -13.44 -25.70 10.20
CA ARG A 59 -14.03 -25.70 8.86
C ARG A 59 -15.20 -24.73 8.78
N GLY A 60 -15.36 -24.07 7.66
CA GLY A 60 -16.51 -23.17 7.45
C GLY A 60 -16.33 -22.26 6.26
N THR A 61 -17.23 -21.29 6.14
CA THR A 61 -17.22 -20.30 5.06
C THR A 61 -17.23 -18.91 5.67
N ARG A 62 -16.62 -17.96 4.96
CA ARG A 62 -16.63 -16.54 5.26
C ARG A 62 -16.96 -15.76 4.01
N TYR A 63 -17.73 -14.72 4.20
CA TYR A 63 -18.02 -13.71 3.20
C TYR A 63 -17.28 -12.44 3.59
N LEU A 64 -16.50 -11.87 2.67
CA LEU A 64 -15.72 -10.66 2.86
C LEU A 64 -16.15 -9.63 1.83
N ASP A 65 -16.14 -8.37 2.23
CA ASP A 65 -16.39 -7.26 1.31
C ASP A 65 -15.42 -6.10 1.55
N ASN A 66 -15.18 -5.36 0.48
CA ASN A 66 -14.43 -4.12 0.46
C ASN A 66 -15.15 -3.13 -0.47
N LEU A 67 -15.32 -1.89 -0.02
CA LEU A 67 -15.82 -0.79 -0.84
C LEU A 67 -14.78 0.32 -0.86
N ASP A 68 -14.22 0.59 -2.03
CA ASP A 68 -13.29 1.69 -2.27
C ASP A 68 -14.02 2.91 -2.82
N ILE A 69 -13.69 4.08 -2.28
CA ILE A 69 -14.18 5.38 -2.72
C ILE A 69 -12.96 6.25 -2.99
N VAL A 70 -12.65 6.47 -4.25
CA VAL A 70 -11.44 7.18 -4.68
C VAL A 70 -11.82 8.47 -5.38
N PHE A 71 -11.08 9.54 -5.09
CA PHE A 71 -11.14 10.81 -5.77
C PHE A 71 -9.73 11.33 -6.02
N ASP A 72 -9.44 11.68 -7.26
CA ASP A 72 -8.20 12.35 -7.64
C ASP A 72 -8.48 13.62 -8.43
N ALA A 73 -7.56 14.58 -8.32
CA ALA A 73 -7.72 15.89 -8.91
C ALA A 73 -6.38 16.49 -9.35
N ASP A 74 -6.38 17.07 -10.55
CA ASP A 74 -5.35 17.96 -11.07
C ASP A 74 -5.57 19.38 -10.50
N LEU A 75 -4.76 19.74 -9.50
CA LEU A 75 -4.89 21.03 -8.82
C LEU A 75 -4.40 22.20 -9.68
N GLU A 76 -3.61 21.95 -10.72
CA GLU A 76 -3.24 22.99 -11.68
C GLU A 76 -4.46 23.42 -12.48
N ARG A 77 -5.21 22.46 -13.03
CA ARG A 77 -6.44 22.75 -13.79
C ARG A 77 -7.60 23.22 -12.89
N MET A 78 -7.65 22.81 -11.62
CA MET A 78 -8.73 23.20 -10.71
C MET A 78 -8.52 24.56 -10.05
N VAL A 79 -7.31 24.84 -9.55
CA VAL A 79 -7.02 26.01 -8.72
C VAL A 79 -5.73 26.74 -9.09
N GLY A 80 -5.06 26.35 -10.17
CA GLY A 80 -3.82 26.97 -10.64
C GLY A 80 -2.57 26.59 -9.86
N TRP A 81 -2.61 25.53 -9.04
CA TRP A 81 -1.43 25.04 -8.32
C TRP A 81 -0.61 24.14 -9.24
N THR A 82 0.36 24.75 -9.93
CA THR A 82 1.19 24.10 -10.94
C THR A 82 1.87 22.83 -10.43
N GLY A 83 1.70 21.73 -11.18
CA GLY A 83 2.32 20.43 -10.92
C GLY A 83 1.82 19.70 -9.67
N ALA A 84 0.72 20.14 -9.05
CA ALA A 84 0.17 19.51 -7.85
C ALA A 84 -1.03 18.59 -8.15
N GLN A 85 -1.05 17.43 -7.52
CA GLN A 85 -2.14 16.46 -7.59
C GLN A 85 -2.69 16.19 -6.18
N LEU A 86 -4.01 16.08 -6.06
CA LEU A 86 -4.70 15.60 -4.86
C LEU A 86 -5.16 14.16 -5.05
N TRP A 87 -5.03 13.35 -4.00
CA TRP A 87 -5.59 12.01 -3.92
C TRP A 87 -6.29 11.82 -2.59
N LEU A 88 -7.52 11.32 -2.64
CA LEU A 88 -8.35 10.96 -1.50
C LEU A 88 -8.88 9.53 -1.73
N TYR A 89 -8.70 8.68 -0.74
CA TYR A 89 -9.15 7.30 -0.81
C TYR A 89 -9.76 6.91 0.53
N GLY A 90 -11.06 6.65 0.54
CA GLY A 90 -11.76 6.00 1.65
C GLY A 90 -12.06 4.55 1.33
N LEU A 91 -12.01 3.69 2.35
CA LEU A 91 -12.41 2.29 2.21
C LEU A 91 -13.34 1.84 3.35
N TYR A 92 -14.20 0.89 3.03
CA TYR A 92 -15.01 0.15 3.99
C TYR A 92 -14.76 -1.34 3.86
N ASN A 93 -14.61 -2.04 4.98
CA ASN A 93 -14.63 -3.51 5.03
C ASN A 93 -15.65 -3.98 6.07
N ASN A 94 -16.32 -5.10 5.79
CA ASN A 94 -17.18 -5.76 6.79
C ASN A 94 -16.42 -6.36 7.98
N GLY A 95 -15.09 -6.46 7.90
CA GLY A 95 -14.24 -6.92 9.01
C GLY A 95 -14.17 -8.42 9.21
N ASN A 96 -14.79 -9.22 8.34
CA ASN A 96 -14.69 -10.66 8.44
C ASN A 96 -13.29 -11.15 8.07
N SER A 97 -12.91 -12.31 8.61
CA SER A 97 -11.65 -12.97 8.27
C SER A 97 -11.86 -14.47 8.08
N ILE A 98 -11.37 -15.00 6.96
CA ILE A 98 -11.20 -16.43 6.70
C ILE A 98 -9.96 -16.96 7.44
N SER A 99 -8.95 -16.12 7.72
CA SER A 99 -7.81 -16.48 8.58
C SER A 99 -8.23 -16.92 9.98
N ASP A 100 -9.34 -16.43 10.54
CA ASP A 100 -9.89 -16.95 11.81
C ASP A 100 -10.23 -18.44 11.75
N LEU A 101 -10.62 -18.95 10.57
CA LEU A 101 -10.91 -20.36 10.33
C LEU A 101 -9.66 -21.17 9.97
N VAL A 102 -8.75 -20.57 9.20
CA VAL A 102 -7.54 -21.23 8.69
C VAL A 102 -6.44 -21.29 9.76
N GLY A 103 -6.29 -20.23 10.57
CA GLY A 103 -5.22 -20.05 11.55
C GLY A 103 -3.87 -19.70 10.93
N ASP A 104 -3.86 -19.03 9.78
CA ASP A 104 -2.63 -18.60 9.13
C ASP A 104 -2.09 -17.28 9.71
N ALA A 105 -0.83 -16.98 9.41
CA ALA A 105 -0.15 -15.78 9.88
C ALA A 105 -0.06 -14.68 8.80
N GLN A 106 -0.41 -14.96 7.55
CA GLN A 106 -0.04 -14.11 6.42
C GLN A 106 -1.25 -13.62 5.59
N ALA A 107 -2.46 -13.78 6.11
CA ALA A 107 -3.76 -13.50 5.51
C ALA A 107 -4.02 -14.25 4.19
N VAL A 108 -5.15 -14.97 4.14
CA VAL A 108 -5.56 -15.75 2.97
C VAL A 108 -6.14 -14.84 1.88
N SER A 109 -6.79 -13.74 2.27
CA SER A 109 -7.37 -12.72 1.38
C SER A 109 -6.73 -11.34 1.58
N ASN A 110 -6.63 -10.57 0.50
CA ASN A 110 -6.13 -9.19 0.49
C ASN A 110 -7.11 -8.19 1.12
N ILE A 111 -8.39 -8.56 1.28
CA ILE A 111 -9.42 -7.68 1.85
C ILE A 111 -9.79 -8.04 3.30
N GLU A 112 -9.01 -8.93 3.93
CA GLU A 112 -9.16 -9.26 5.34
C GLU A 112 -8.65 -8.12 6.22
N THR A 113 -9.48 -7.68 7.15
CA THR A 113 -9.09 -6.62 8.10
C THR A 113 -9.30 -7.00 9.56
N GLY A 114 -10.08 -8.06 9.83
CA GLY A 114 -10.48 -8.47 11.18
C GLY A 114 -11.29 -7.41 11.96
N THR A 115 -11.54 -6.23 11.38
CA THR A 115 -12.18 -5.10 12.04
C THR A 115 -13.05 -4.34 11.05
N ARG A 116 -14.37 -4.38 11.28
CA ARG A 116 -15.35 -3.65 10.50
C ARG A 116 -15.17 -2.15 10.70
N ALA A 117 -14.87 -1.41 9.63
CA ALA A 117 -14.77 0.03 9.71
C ALA A 117 -14.91 0.70 8.35
N ILE A 118 -15.21 2.00 8.40
CA ILE A 118 -14.97 2.95 7.31
C ILE A 118 -13.71 3.72 7.70
N ARG A 119 -12.72 3.78 6.81
CA ARG A 119 -11.44 4.44 7.01
C ARG A 119 -11.19 5.45 5.90
N LEU A 120 -10.67 6.63 6.25
CA LEU A 120 -9.88 7.40 5.30
C LEU A 120 -8.51 6.72 5.23
N TYR A 121 -8.22 6.11 4.09
CA TYR A 121 -7.06 5.26 3.87
C TYR A 121 -5.91 6.03 3.25
N GLU A 122 -6.14 6.86 2.24
CA GLU A 122 -5.14 7.80 1.77
C GLU A 122 -5.71 9.21 1.64
N ALA A 123 -4.86 10.19 1.88
CA ALA A 123 -5.16 11.60 1.72
C ALA A 123 -3.84 12.36 1.60
N TRP A 124 -3.39 12.61 0.37
CA TRP A 124 -2.10 13.24 0.12
C TRP A 124 -2.13 14.23 -1.04
N ILE A 125 -1.15 15.13 -1.05
CA ILE A 125 -0.81 15.97 -2.19
C ILE A 125 0.55 15.53 -2.71
N ASP A 126 0.70 15.42 -4.03
CA ASP A 126 1.97 15.16 -4.71
C ASP A 126 2.34 16.35 -5.59
N GLN A 127 3.47 16.97 -5.28
CA GLN A 127 4.02 18.11 -5.99
C GLN A 127 5.14 17.65 -6.92
N LYS A 128 4.96 17.81 -8.23
CA LYS A 128 6.02 17.61 -9.21
C LYS A 128 6.98 18.79 -9.26
N PHE A 129 8.26 18.50 -9.50
CA PHE A 129 9.32 19.46 -9.74
C PHE A 129 10.01 19.11 -11.05
N GLY A 130 9.64 19.84 -12.12
CA GLY A 130 10.02 19.45 -13.48
C GLY A 130 9.43 18.08 -13.86
N ASP A 131 10.14 17.38 -14.74
CA ASP A 131 9.61 16.14 -15.36
C ASP A 131 10.02 14.86 -14.63
N SER A 132 10.92 14.95 -13.65
CA SER A 132 11.61 13.78 -13.09
C SER A 132 11.57 13.66 -11.57
N ALA A 133 11.04 14.64 -10.84
CA ALA A 133 11.02 14.60 -9.37
C ALA A 133 9.65 14.94 -8.79
N SER A 134 9.31 14.36 -7.64
CA SER A 134 8.12 14.73 -6.89
C SER A 134 8.26 14.59 -5.38
N LEU A 135 7.44 15.35 -4.66
CA LEU A 135 7.27 15.28 -3.20
C LEU A 135 5.80 15.03 -2.87
N ARG A 136 5.52 13.91 -2.22
CA ARG A 136 4.20 13.57 -1.69
C ARG A 136 4.16 13.76 -0.19
N VAL A 137 3.09 14.36 0.31
CA VAL A 137 2.86 14.57 1.75
C VAL A 137 1.40 14.28 2.09
N GLY A 138 1.18 13.47 3.12
CA GLY A 138 -0.17 13.13 3.61
C GLY A 138 -0.27 11.74 4.20
N LEU A 139 -1.49 11.22 4.32
CA LEU A 139 -1.75 9.80 4.62
C LEU A 139 -1.45 8.97 3.38
N TYR A 140 -0.52 8.03 3.46
CA TYR A 140 0.10 7.39 2.29
C TYR A 140 0.33 5.90 2.53
N ASP A 141 -0.14 5.07 1.59
CA ASP A 141 0.18 3.65 1.55
C ASP A 141 1.58 3.46 0.93
N LEU A 142 2.54 2.93 1.69
CA LEU A 142 3.88 2.70 1.14
C LEU A 142 3.91 1.56 0.12
N ASN A 143 3.04 0.55 0.21
CA ASN A 143 3.06 -0.58 -0.71
C ASN A 143 2.46 -0.23 -2.08
N SER A 144 1.91 0.98 -2.21
CA SER A 144 1.58 1.55 -3.51
C SER A 144 2.81 1.78 -4.40
N GLU A 145 4.01 1.97 -3.81
CA GLU A 145 5.24 2.27 -4.56
C GLU A 145 6.50 1.50 -4.10
N PHE A 146 6.53 0.97 -2.87
CA PHE A 146 7.68 0.26 -2.29
C PHE A 146 7.36 -1.23 -2.11
N ASP A 147 8.32 -2.08 -2.44
CA ASP A 147 8.17 -3.54 -2.44
C ASP A 147 6.89 -3.96 -3.20
N ALA A 148 6.68 -3.30 -4.35
CA ALA A 148 5.47 -3.40 -5.15
C ALA A 148 5.75 -4.15 -6.47
N LEU A 149 5.09 -5.30 -6.64
CA LEU A 149 5.23 -6.15 -7.82
C LEU A 149 3.98 -6.07 -8.69
N ASP A 150 4.13 -5.90 -10.01
CA ASP A 150 2.99 -5.81 -10.93
C ASP A 150 2.19 -7.13 -10.96
N ALA A 151 2.89 -8.27 -10.95
CA ALA A 151 2.27 -9.61 -10.88
C ALA A 151 1.46 -9.88 -9.59
N SER A 152 1.68 -9.11 -8.52
CA SER A 152 0.96 -9.31 -7.24
C SER A 152 -0.55 -9.23 -7.40
N GLY A 153 -1.00 -8.37 -8.33
CA GLY A 153 -2.40 -8.20 -8.68
C GLY A 153 -3.09 -9.54 -8.94
N LEU A 154 -2.43 -10.48 -9.62
CA LEU A 154 -3.01 -11.76 -10.03
C LEU A 154 -3.40 -12.69 -8.87
N PHE A 155 -3.00 -12.37 -7.64
CA PHE A 155 -3.19 -13.22 -6.47
C PHE A 155 -4.13 -12.56 -5.46
N VAL A 156 -5.02 -13.36 -4.89
CA VAL A 156 -5.98 -12.92 -3.86
C VAL A 156 -5.38 -12.86 -2.46
N SER A 157 -4.16 -13.37 -2.25
CA SER A 157 -3.56 -13.53 -0.91
C SER A 157 -2.46 -12.52 -0.64
N SER A 158 -2.46 -11.99 0.58
CA SER A 158 -1.60 -10.88 1.01
C SER A 158 -0.09 -11.10 0.85
N PRO A 159 0.47 -12.33 0.97
CA PRO A 159 1.92 -12.55 0.84
C PRO A 159 2.49 -12.24 -0.54
N HIS A 160 1.64 -12.13 -1.57
CA HIS A 160 2.07 -11.81 -2.92
C HIS A 160 2.17 -10.30 -3.16
N GLY A 161 1.59 -9.47 -2.28
CA GLY A 161 1.63 -8.01 -2.37
C GLY A 161 2.95 -7.44 -1.91
N ILE A 162 3.22 -7.54 -0.60
CA ILE A 162 4.45 -7.08 0.06
C ILE A 162 5.15 -8.25 0.75
N GLY A 163 6.48 -8.19 0.85
CA GLY A 163 7.28 -9.15 1.60
C GLY A 163 6.79 -9.31 3.03
N THR A 164 6.56 -10.57 3.45
CA THR A 164 5.95 -10.87 4.75
C THR A 164 6.80 -10.41 5.94
N ASP A 165 8.12 -10.34 5.76
CA ASP A 165 9.07 -9.79 6.72
C ASP A 165 8.86 -8.29 6.93
N PHE A 166 8.50 -7.55 5.88
CA PHE A 166 8.20 -6.13 5.97
C PHE A 166 6.78 -5.89 6.47
N ALA A 167 5.77 -6.62 5.97
CA ALA A 167 4.39 -6.52 6.43
C ALA A 167 4.22 -6.77 7.93
N GLN A 168 4.96 -7.71 8.51
CA GLN A 168 4.86 -8.07 9.93
C GLN A 168 5.83 -7.28 10.82
N SER A 169 6.43 -6.21 10.30
CA SER A 169 7.36 -5.35 11.04
C SER A 169 6.66 -4.25 11.83
N GLY A 170 7.33 -3.70 12.84
CA GLY A 170 6.79 -2.59 13.63
C GLY A 170 5.62 -3.00 14.54
N GLN A 171 5.01 -2.03 15.22
CA GLN A 171 3.97 -2.30 16.22
C GLN A 171 2.61 -2.63 15.59
N ASN A 172 2.29 -2.02 14.45
CA ASN A 172 0.99 -2.19 13.77
C ASN A 172 1.15 -2.51 12.27
N GLY A 173 2.28 -3.14 11.91
CA GLY A 173 2.71 -3.18 10.53
C GLY A 173 3.31 -1.84 10.07
N PRO A 174 3.86 -1.79 8.86
CA PRO A 174 4.21 -0.54 8.20
C PRO A 174 2.93 0.11 7.64
N SER A 175 3.01 1.31 7.05
CA SER A 175 1.85 2.02 6.49
C SER A 175 1.31 1.34 5.22
N ILE A 176 0.46 0.33 5.38
CA ILE A 176 -0.15 -0.51 4.33
C ILE A 176 -1.60 -0.83 4.66
N PHE A 177 -2.29 -1.53 3.77
CA PHE A 177 -3.68 -1.90 3.99
C PHE A 177 -3.87 -2.67 5.30
N PRO A 178 -4.87 -2.33 6.14
CA PRO A 178 -5.90 -1.30 5.96
C PRO A 178 -5.62 0.02 6.69
N SER A 179 -4.39 0.27 7.18
CA SER A 179 -4.05 1.42 8.03
C SER A 179 -2.82 2.18 7.52
N THR A 180 -2.97 3.46 7.25
CA THR A 180 -1.85 4.32 6.82
C THR A 180 -1.41 5.32 7.89
N SER A 181 -0.19 5.82 7.69
CA SER A 181 0.50 6.82 8.49
C SER A 181 0.62 8.15 7.74
N LEU A 182 0.81 9.23 8.51
CA LEU A 182 1.32 10.47 7.93
C LEU A 182 2.74 10.25 7.41
N ALA A 183 3.00 10.72 6.19
CA ALA A 183 4.26 10.49 5.52
C ALA A 183 4.70 11.69 4.67
N ALA A 184 5.99 11.69 4.34
CA ALA A 184 6.57 12.45 3.25
C ALA A 184 7.42 11.52 2.38
N ARG A 185 7.20 11.53 1.06
CA ARG A 185 7.89 10.69 0.08
C ARG A 185 8.49 11.53 -1.04
N VAL A 186 9.77 11.34 -1.32
CA VAL A 186 10.43 11.87 -2.51
C VAL A 186 10.61 10.76 -3.54
N ALA A 187 10.38 11.10 -4.81
CA ALA A 187 10.61 10.20 -5.94
C ALA A 187 11.43 10.92 -7.01
N PHE A 188 12.31 10.18 -7.68
CA PHE A 188 13.12 10.66 -8.78
C PHE A 188 13.22 9.61 -9.91
N THR A 189 12.92 10.00 -11.14
CA THR A 189 12.96 9.16 -12.35
C THR A 189 14.03 9.69 -13.33
N PRO A 190 15.31 9.29 -13.16
CA PRO A 190 16.42 9.85 -13.94
C PRO A 190 16.40 9.48 -15.42
N ALA A 191 15.77 8.36 -15.77
CA ALA A 191 15.69 7.82 -17.11
C ALA A 191 14.48 6.85 -17.19
N GLU A 192 14.10 6.48 -18.40
CA GLU A 192 13.07 5.49 -18.64
C GLU A 192 13.42 4.15 -17.94
N GLY A 193 12.44 3.56 -17.25
CA GLY A 193 12.58 2.32 -16.50
C GLY A 193 13.31 2.43 -15.15
N TRP A 194 13.78 3.63 -14.76
CA TRP A 194 14.42 3.87 -13.46
C TRP A 194 13.53 4.67 -12.53
N ALA A 195 13.50 4.29 -11.26
CA ALA A 195 12.94 5.11 -10.20
C ALA A 195 13.77 4.98 -8.92
N VAL A 196 13.94 6.09 -8.21
CA VAL A 196 14.57 6.14 -6.89
C VAL A 196 13.59 6.82 -5.95
N ARG A 197 13.19 6.12 -4.90
CA ARG A 197 12.18 6.58 -3.94
C ARG A 197 12.74 6.53 -2.53
N ALA A 198 12.35 7.49 -1.71
CA ALA A 198 12.58 7.46 -0.28
C ALA A 198 11.41 8.10 0.47
N ALA A 199 11.05 7.53 1.61
CA ALA A 199 9.96 8.03 2.43
C ALA A 199 10.29 8.01 3.91
N VAL A 200 9.69 8.95 4.63
CA VAL A 200 9.62 9.01 6.08
C VAL A 200 8.16 8.95 6.47
N LEU A 201 7.78 7.95 7.25
CA LEU A 201 6.42 7.72 7.70
C LEU A 201 6.40 7.69 9.22
N ASP A 202 5.28 8.09 9.82
CA ASP A 202 5.01 7.78 11.22
C ASP A 202 5.09 6.28 11.46
N GLY A 203 5.80 5.87 12.52
CA GLY A 203 6.21 4.48 12.73
C GLY A 203 5.09 3.54 13.18
N VAL A 204 3.94 4.10 13.57
CA VAL A 204 2.75 3.35 14.00
C VAL A 204 1.54 3.85 13.21
N PRO A 205 1.14 3.17 12.13
CA PRO A 205 -0.06 3.53 11.37
C PRO A 205 -1.34 3.46 12.21
N GLY A 206 -2.21 4.46 12.09
CA GLY A 206 -3.51 4.50 12.75
C GLY A 206 -3.44 4.54 14.29
N ASP A 207 -4.32 3.78 14.95
CA ASP A 207 -4.33 3.60 16.40
C ASP A 207 -4.58 2.12 16.73
N PRO A 208 -3.56 1.37 17.17
CA PRO A 208 -3.68 -0.06 17.47
C PRO A 208 -4.72 -0.38 18.56
N ALA A 209 -4.97 0.55 19.49
CA ALA A 209 -5.97 0.37 20.53
C ALA A 209 -7.40 0.66 20.04
N ARG A 210 -7.54 1.36 18.90
CA ARG A 210 -8.83 1.72 18.29
C ARG A 210 -8.79 1.48 16.76
N PRO A 211 -8.63 0.22 16.30
CA PRO A 211 -8.34 -0.13 14.90
C PRO A 211 -9.47 0.20 13.89
N ALA A 212 -10.66 0.55 14.39
CA ALA A 212 -11.78 1.01 13.58
C ALA A 212 -11.78 2.53 13.32
N ARG A 213 -10.86 3.31 13.92
CA ARG A 213 -10.77 4.75 13.74
C ARG A 213 -9.64 5.11 12.77
N THR A 214 -9.90 6.00 11.82
CA THR A 214 -8.79 6.76 11.21
C THR A 214 -8.27 7.75 12.25
N ALA A 215 -7.00 7.60 12.62
CA ALA A 215 -6.31 8.47 13.55
C ALA A 215 -4.94 8.83 12.98
N VAL A 216 -4.55 10.09 13.14
CA VAL A 216 -3.19 10.56 12.87
C VAL A 216 -2.64 11.07 14.18
N THR A 217 -1.78 10.29 14.81
CA THR A 217 -1.25 10.60 16.14
C THR A 217 0.27 10.53 16.09
N LEU A 218 0.94 11.68 16.05
CA LEU A 218 2.40 11.72 16.16
C LEU A 218 2.80 11.60 17.64
N GLY A 219 2.97 10.37 18.11
CA GLY A 219 3.35 10.05 19.49
C GLY A 219 4.86 10.13 19.74
N LYS A 220 5.24 10.32 21.01
CA LYS A 220 6.66 10.36 21.42
C LYS A 220 7.36 8.99 21.37
N GLY A 221 6.61 7.89 21.19
CA GLY A 221 7.12 6.52 21.14
C GLY A 221 7.08 5.88 19.76
N ASP A 222 6.27 6.43 18.84
CA ASP A 222 6.00 5.82 17.53
C ASP A 222 7.25 5.82 16.64
N GLY A 223 8.12 6.82 16.83
CA GLY A 223 9.30 7.00 15.99
C GLY A 223 8.90 7.25 14.55
N ALA A 224 9.72 6.77 13.61
CA ALA A 224 9.45 6.87 12.19
C ALA A 224 9.93 5.60 11.48
N LEU A 225 9.20 5.21 10.44
CA LEU A 225 9.67 4.29 9.43
C LEU A 225 10.39 5.07 8.33
N LEU A 226 11.67 4.76 8.11
CA LEU A 226 12.45 5.26 6.99
C LEU A 226 12.58 4.15 5.97
N VAL A 227 12.21 4.41 4.71
CA VAL A 227 12.32 3.45 3.61
C VAL A 227 12.94 4.13 2.39
N GLY A 228 13.76 3.38 1.66
CA GLY A 228 14.31 3.78 0.36
C GLY A 228 14.34 2.60 -0.59
N GLU A 229 14.06 2.84 -1.86
CA GLU A 229 14.07 1.81 -2.90
C GLU A 229 14.60 2.38 -4.21
N VAL A 230 15.36 1.53 -4.92
CA VAL A 230 15.78 1.75 -6.29
C VAL A 230 15.15 0.69 -7.16
N GLU A 231 14.47 1.14 -8.21
CA GLU A 231 13.94 0.35 -9.30
C GLU A 231 14.83 0.57 -10.54
N ALA A 232 15.27 -0.53 -11.14
CA ALA A 232 16.08 -0.52 -12.35
C ALA A 232 15.51 -1.48 -13.40
N PRO A 233 15.60 -1.16 -14.70
CA PRO A 233 15.12 -2.05 -15.75
C PRO A 233 16.06 -3.25 -15.87
N LEU A 234 15.47 -4.44 -16.02
CA LEU A 234 16.19 -5.69 -16.31
C LEU A 234 15.54 -6.33 -17.54
N ALA A 235 16.30 -7.03 -18.40
CA ALA A 235 15.82 -7.49 -19.71
C ALA A 235 14.47 -8.23 -19.64
N GLY A 236 13.40 -7.52 -20.02
CA GLY A 236 12.02 -7.95 -19.81
C GLY A 236 11.73 -8.09 -18.32
N GLY A 237 11.67 -7.02 -17.54
CA GLY A 237 11.41 -7.05 -16.10
C GLY A 237 12.00 -5.85 -15.38
N LYS A 238 11.95 -5.89 -14.05
CA LYS A 238 12.55 -4.87 -13.17
C LYS A 238 13.29 -5.53 -12.01
N LEU A 239 14.33 -4.85 -11.55
CA LEU A 239 15.06 -5.16 -10.32
C LEU A 239 14.68 -4.12 -9.28
N LEU A 240 14.28 -4.58 -8.09
CA LEU A 240 14.03 -3.74 -6.93
C LEU A 240 15.12 -3.99 -5.89
N LEU A 241 15.70 -2.92 -5.36
CA LEU A 241 16.62 -2.95 -4.23
C LEU A 241 16.15 -1.93 -3.18
N GLY A 242 15.69 -2.44 -2.04
CA GLY A 242 15.13 -1.63 -0.96
C GLY A 242 15.88 -1.76 0.36
N HIS A 243 15.73 -0.74 1.21
CA HIS A 243 16.12 -0.78 2.62
C HIS A 243 15.10 -0.02 3.46
N TRP A 244 14.74 -0.58 4.61
CA TRP A 244 13.86 0.06 5.58
C TRP A 244 14.42 -0.06 7.00
N ARG A 245 14.06 0.90 7.86
CA ARG A 245 14.36 0.86 9.30
C ARG A 245 13.36 1.70 10.09
N TYR A 246 13.06 1.24 11.30
CA TYR A 246 12.36 2.05 12.29
C TYR A 246 13.35 2.82 13.18
N THR A 247 12.99 4.05 13.55
CA THR A 247 13.73 4.84 14.55
C THR A 247 13.19 4.64 15.95
N GLY A 248 11.93 4.19 16.08
CA GLY A 248 11.31 3.78 17.34
C GLY A 248 11.84 2.42 17.82
N ALA A 249 11.75 2.20 19.13
CA ALA A 249 12.03 0.89 19.72
C ALA A 249 10.72 0.14 19.89
N PHE A 250 10.61 -1.03 19.26
CA PHE A 250 9.47 -1.93 19.38
C PHE A 250 9.92 -3.26 19.96
N ASP A 251 8.98 -3.97 20.58
CA ASP A 251 9.20 -5.33 21.04
C ASP A 251 9.62 -6.20 19.84
N ARG A 252 10.64 -7.03 20.03
CA ARG A 252 11.14 -7.91 18.99
C ARG A 252 10.27 -9.15 18.90
N THR A 253 9.90 -9.53 17.69
CA THR A 253 9.30 -10.82 17.35
C THR A 253 10.35 -11.93 17.25
N ASP A 254 11.42 -11.89 18.05
CA ASP A 254 12.48 -12.90 18.10
C ASP A 254 12.25 -14.00 19.14
N GLY A 255 11.15 -13.91 19.90
CA GLY A 255 10.74 -14.95 20.86
C GLY A 255 11.68 -15.12 22.06
N ALA A 256 12.53 -14.12 22.33
CA ALA A 256 13.48 -14.10 23.45
C ALA A 256 12.94 -13.42 24.71
#